data_AF-A0A5J6GD92-F1
#
_entry.id   AF-A0A5J6GD92-F1
#
_cell.length_a   1.000
_cell.length_b   1.000
_cell.length_c   1.000
_cell.angle_alpha   90.00
_cell.angle_beta   90.00
_cell.angle_gamma   90.00
#
_symmetry.space_group_name_H-M   'P 1'
#
loop_
_entity.id
_entity.type
_entity.pdbx_description
1 polymer ?
#
loop_
_entity_poly.entity_id
_entity_poly.type
_entity_poly.pdbx_seq_one_letter_code
_entity_poly.pdbx_strand_id
1 'polypeptide(L)'
;MKCIVAGHIAVTAKEFAELALGFAERAAGFDPELFTGTAEESAKDRAARLAVAREVVKELREVDPVAAAYAHALLKTSDLPKQAPRSRRTRKASARRSAACGAQGLAVAA
;
A
#
# COMPACT_ATOMS: atom_id res chain seq x y z
N MET A 1 -21.35 27.57 8.48
CA MET A 1 -22.49 27.21 7.61
C MET A 1 -23.09 25.92 8.13
N LYS A 2 -24.41 25.73 8.03
CA LYS A 2 -25.08 24.47 8.35
C LYS A 2 -25.80 24.02 7.07
N CYS A 3 -25.50 22.82 6.59
CA CYS A 3 -26.06 22.29 5.34
C CYS A 3 -26.79 20.98 5.63
N ILE A 4 -27.93 20.75 4.98
CA ILE A 4 -28.72 19.52 5.15
C ILE A 4 -28.57 18.66 3.91
N VAL A 5 -28.16 17.41 4.09
CA VAL A 5 -28.02 16.42 3.02
C VAL A 5 -28.70 15.13 3.49
N ALA A 6 -29.70 14.66 2.76
CA ALA A 6 -30.48 13.45 3.10
C ALA A 6 -31.00 13.41 4.56
N GLY A 7 -31.35 14.57 5.15
CA GLY A 7 -31.84 14.67 6.53
C GLY A 7 -30.75 14.78 7.60
N HIS A 8 -29.46 14.73 7.23
CA HIS A 8 -28.32 14.92 8.12
C HIS A 8 -27.76 16.33 8.04
N ILE A 9 -27.28 16.86 9.17
CA ILE A 9 -26.69 18.21 9.26
C ILE A 9 -25.17 18.11 9.16
N ALA A 10 -24.59 18.73 8.14
CA ALA A 10 -23.16 19.02 8.06
C ALA A 10 -22.86 20.38 8.70
N VAL A 11 -21.88 20.39 9.61
CA VAL A 11 -21.34 21.59 10.27
C VAL A 11 -20.07 22.08 9.58
N THR A 12 -19.36 21.17 8.88
CA THR A 12 -18.15 21.48 8.11
C THR A 12 -18.28 21.14 6.62
N ALA A 13 -17.47 21.77 5.77
CA ALA A 13 -17.43 21.49 4.33
C ALA A 13 -17.00 20.04 4.03
N LYS A 14 -16.16 19.47 4.90
CA LYS A 14 -15.75 18.07 4.84
C LYS A 14 -16.94 17.14 5.11
N GLU A 15 -17.68 17.35 6.19
CA GLU A 15 -18.89 16.59 6.51
C GLU A 15 -19.94 16.71 5.40
N PHE A 16 -20.09 17.88 4.79
CA PHE A 16 -20.99 18.08 3.66
C PHE A 16 -20.59 17.21 2.46
N ALA A 17 -19.30 17.19 2.10
CA ALA A 17 -18.81 16.36 1.00
C ALA A 17 -18.99 14.86 1.31
N GLU A 18 -18.76 14.45 2.56
CA GLU A 18 -18.96 13.06 2.98
C GLU A 18 -20.43 12.65 2.91
N LEU A 19 -21.35 13.47 3.41
CA LEU A 19 -22.79 13.20 3.33
C LEU A 19 -23.32 13.26 1.89
N ALA A 20 -22.82 14.18 1.07
CA ALA A 20 -23.27 14.35 -0.32
C ALA A 20 -22.77 13.25 -1.25
N LEU A 21 -21.60 12.69 -0.97
CA LEU A 21 -20.99 11.61 -1.75
C LEU A 21 -21.25 10.22 -1.15
N GLY A 22 -21.93 10.14 0.00
CA GLY A 22 -22.27 8.87 0.66
C GLY A 22 -21.11 8.21 1.41
N PHE A 23 -20.07 8.96 1.78
CA PHE A 23 -18.93 8.47 2.56
C PHE A 23 -19.16 8.44 4.08
N ALA A 24 -20.42 8.56 4.54
CA ALA A 24 -20.75 8.41 5.96
C ALA A 24 -20.25 7.04 6.44
N GLU A 25 -19.20 7.09 7.26
CA GLU A 25 -18.56 6.03 8.03
C GLU A 25 -18.77 4.61 7.48
N ARG A 26 -17.80 4.14 6.67
CA ARG A 26 -17.53 2.72 6.42
C ARG A 26 -18.82 1.90 6.26
N ALA A 27 -19.48 2.08 5.11
CA ALA A 27 -20.71 1.39 4.70
C ALA A 27 -20.95 0.14 5.55
N ALA A 28 -21.93 0.20 6.47
CA ALA A 28 -22.18 -0.88 7.42
C ALA A 28 -22.34 -2.20 6.65
N GLY A 29 -21.29 -3.03 6.67
CA GLY A 29 -21.22 -4.29 5.90
C GLY A 29 -20.06 -4.43 4.91
N PHE A 30 -19.30 -3.37 4.61
CA PHE A 30 -18.12 -3.48 3.73
C PHE A 30 -16.82 -3.52 4.54
N ASP A 31 -16.26 -4.72 4.69
CA ASP A 31 -14.96 -4.91 5.31
C ASP A 31 -13.83 -4.97 4.25
N PRO A 32 -13.00 -3.92 4.09
CA PRO A 32 -11.90 -3.94 3.14
C PRO A 32 -10.82 -4.99 3.50
N GLU A 33 -10.67 -5.32 4.78
CA GLU A 33 -9.63 -6.26 5.23
C GLU A 33 -9.92 -7.69 4.76
N LEU A 34 -11.19 -8.04 4.57
CA LEU A 34 -11.61 -9.28 3.92
C LEU A 34 -10.98 -9.44 2.52
N PHE A 35 -10.87 -8.34 1.76
CA PHE A 35 -10.32 -8.36 0.41
C PHE A 35 -8.80 -8.17 0.40
N THR A 36 -8.26 -7.31 1.26
CA THR A 36 -6.82 -7.00 1.25
C THR A 36 -5.95 -7.98 2.02
N GLY A 37 -6.53 -8.67 3.00
CA GLY A 37 -5.78 -9.48 3.97
C GLY A 37 -4.93 -8.65 4.92
N THR A 38 -4.32 -9.31 5.90
CA THR A 38 -3.43 -8.71 6.90
C THR A 38 -1.97 -9.04 6.60
N ALA A 39 -1.04 -8.27 7.19
CA ALA A 39 0.39 -8.45 6.90
C ALA A 39 0.99 -9.76 7.43
N GLU A 40 0.39 -10.34 8.47
CA GLU A 40 0.88 -11.52 9.17
C GLU A 40 0.02 -12.77 8.88
N GLU A 41 -0.83 -12.70 7.86
CA GLU A 41 -1.74 -13.77 7.47
C GLU A 41 -0.98 -15.05 7.06
N SER A 42 -1.36 -16.19 7.65
CA SER A 42 -0.81 -17.48 7.25
C SER A 42 -1.33 -17.90 5.87
N ALA A 43 -0.63 -18.80 5.17
CA ALA A 43 -1.08 -19.29 3.86
C ALA A 43 -2.47 -19.97 3.92
N LYS A 44 -2.78 -20.64 5.03
CA LYS A 44 -4.07 -21.31 5.26
C LYS A 44 -5.18 -20.29 5.47
N ASP A 45 -4.93 -19.28 6.31
CA ASP A 45 -5.91 -18.23 6.59
C ASP A 45 -6.17 -17.40 5.32
N ARG A 46 -5.12 -17.12 4.53
CA ARG A 46 -5.24 -16.49 3.21
C ARG A 46 -6.16 -17.27 2.28
N ALA A 47 -6.01 -18.59 2.21
CA ALA A 47 -6.86 -19.41 1.36
C ALA A 47 -8.34 -19.36 1.83
N ALA A 48 -8.58 -19.43 3.14
CA ALA A 48 -9.92 -19.32 3.71
C ALA A 48 -10.55 -17.95 3.43
N ARG A 49 -9.81 -16.86 3.66
CA ARG A 49 -10.25 -15.50 3.36
C ARG A 49 -10.57 -15.30 1.89
N LEU A 50 -9.71 -15.76 0.98
CA LEU A 50 -9.94 -15.65 -0.46
C LEU A 50 -11.17 -16.44 -0.92
N ALA A 51 -11.47 -17.57 -0.28
CA ALA A 51 -12.69 -18.32 -0.55
C ALA A 51 -13.94 -17.50 -0.18
N VAL A 52 -13.97 -16.95 1.04
CA VAL A 52 -15.07 -16.09 1.50
C VAL A 52 -15.19 -14.83 0.64
N ALA A 53 -14.09 -14.16 0.35
CA ALA A 53 -14.09 -12.93 -0.45
C ALA A 53 -14.66 -13.14 -1.86
N ARG A 54 -14.45 -14.32 -2.48
CA ARG A 54 -15.01 -14.65 -3.79
C ARG A 54 -16.53 -14.84 -3.74
N GLU A 55 -17.05 -15.49 -2.70
CA GLU A 55 -18.50 -15.63 -2.48
C GLU A 55 -19.14 -14.26 -2.25
N VAL A 56 -18.55 -13.41 -1.40
CA VAL A 56 -19.07 -12.05 -1.15
C VAL A 56 -19.08 -11.21 -2.43
N VAL A 57 -18.06 -11.29 -3.28
CA VAL A 57 -18.07 -10.58 -4.58
C VAL A 57 -19.19 -11.08 -5.49
N LYS A 58 -19.53 -12.37 -5.43
CA LYS A 58 -20.64 -12.93 -6.22
C LYS A 58 -21.98 -12.37 -5.74
N GLU A 59 -22.23 -12.37 -4.44
CA GLU A 59 -23.43 -11.79 -3.84
C GLU A 59 -23.53 -10.28 -4.11
N LEU A 60 -22.42 -9.55 -3.97
CA LEU A 60 -22.38 -8.11 -4.26
C LEU A 60 -22.73 -7.79 -5.70
N ARG A 61 -22.42 -8.64 -6.69
CA ARG A 61 -22.81 -8.37 -8.09
C ARG A 61 -24.32 -8.31 -8.29
N GLU A 62 -25.09 -8.98 -7.43
CA GLU A 62 -26.55 -9.00 -7.49
C GLU A 62 -27.16 -7.80 -6.77
N VAL A 63 -26.57 -7.38 -5.65
CA VAL A 63 -27.11 -6.32 -4.78
C VAL A 63 -26.55 -4.94 -5.11
N ASP A 64 -25.23 -4.84 -5.31
CA ASP A 64 -24.50 -3.61 -5.58
C ASP A 64 -23.29 -3.86 -6.53
N PRO A 65 -23.52 -3.74 -7.86
CA PRO A 65 -22.47 -3.92 -8.86
C PRO A 65 -21.29 -2.97 -8.71
N VAL A 66 -21.48 -1.78 -8.13
CA VAL A 66 -20.41 -0.78 -7.94
C VAL A 66 -19.50 -1.23 -6.80
N ALA A 67 -20.08 -1.66 -5.67
CA ALA A 67 -19.32 -2.25 -4.57
C ALA A 67 -18.58 -3.53 -4.99
N ALA A 68 -19.21 -4.37 -5.82
CA ALA A 68 -18.58 -5.57 -6.37
C ALA A 68 -17.33 -5.26 -7.22
N ALA A 69 -17.41 -4.23 -8.05
CA ALA A 69 -16.28 -3.78 -8.87
C ALA A 69 -15.12 -3.29 -7.99
N TYR A 70 -15.43 -2.54 -6.93
CA TYR A 70 -14.44 -2.06 -5.96
C TYR A 70 -13.77 -3.21 -5.19
N ALA A 71 -14.55 -4.14 -4.64
CA ALA A 71 -14.05 -5.33 -3.96
C ALA A 71 -13.13 -6.18 -4.86
N HIS A 72 -13.52 -6.36 -6.13
CA HIS A 72 -12.72 -7.08 -7.11
C HIS A 72 -11.40 -6.36 -7.43
N ALA A 73 -11.38 -5.02 -7.43
CA ALA A 73 -10.15 -4.25 -7.57
C ALA A 73 -9.21 -4.45 -6.36
N LEU A 74 -9.74 -4.47 -5.14
CA LEU A 74 -8.97 -4.75 -3.93
C LEU A 74 -8.27 -6.12 -3.99
N LEU A 75 -9.00 -7.18 -4.38
CA LEU A 75 -8.43 -8.53 -4.52
C LEU A 75 -7.26 -8.59 -5.51
N LYS A 76 -7.35 -7.85 -6.63
CA LYS A 76 -6.25 -7.78 -7.60
C LYS A 76 -5.02 -7.09 -7.03
N THR A 77 -5.21 -6.05 -6.21
CA THR A 77 -4.09 -5.29 -5.63
C THR A 77 -3.39 -6.03 -4.49
N SER A 78 -4.12 -6.82 -3.69
CA SER A 78 -3.56 -7.57 -2.56
C SER A 78 -2.67 -8.74 -2.98
N ASP A 79 -2.89 -9.28 -4.18
CA ASP A 79 -2.10 -10.40 -4.71
C ASP A 79 -0.77 -9.95 -5.33
N LEU A 80 -0.52 -8.64 -5.41
CA LEU A 80 0.76 -8.14 -5.87
C LEU A 80 1.85 -8.43 -4.81
N PRO A 81 3.01 -8.97 -5.21
CA PRO A 81 4.10 -9.21 -4.28
C PRO A 81 4.48 -7.89 -3.61
N LYS A 82 4.37 -7.83 -2.27
CA LYS A 82 4.83 -6.68 -1.47
C LYS A 82 6.27 -6.39 -1.88
N GLN A 83 6.50 -5.22 -2.48
CA GLN A 83 7.84 -4.84 -2.91
C GLN A 83 8.77 -4.91 -1.70
N ALA A 84 9.68 -5.89 -1.72
CA ALA A 84 10.72 -5.97 -0.70
C ALA A 84 11.46 -4.63 -0.69
N PRO A 85 11.83 -4.11 0.51
CA PRO A 85 12.60 -2.88 0.59
C PRO A 85 13.85 -3.05 -0.28
N ARG A 86 13.94 -2.24 -1.34
CA ARG A 86 15.12 -2.21 -2.22
C ARG A 86 16.33 -1.98 -1.32
N SER A 87 17.14 -3.01 -1.11
CA SER A 87 18.37 -2.88 -0.37
C SER A 87 19.17 -1.78 -1.08
N ARG A 88 19.38 -0.66 -0.37
CA ARG A 88 20.26 0.41 -0.86
C ARG A 88 21.62 -0.24 -1.00
N ARG A 89 21.95 -0.61 -2.23
CA ARG A 89 23.25 -1.13 -2.63
C ARG A 89 24.26 -0.08 -2.20
N THR A 90 24.90 -0.30 -1.06
CA THR A 90 25.96 0.56 -0.54
C THR A 90 27.07 0.52 -1.57
N ARG A 91 27.17 1.57 -2.38
CA ARG A 91 28.32 1.80 -3.24
C ARG A 91 29.51 1.99 -2.30
N LYS A 92 30.19 0.90 -1.96
CA LYS A 92 31.50 0.94 -1.31
C LYS A 92 32.42 1.61 -2.32
N ALA A 93 32.54 2.92 -2.17
CA ALA A 93 33.42 3.74 -2.96
C ALA A 93 34.82 3.14 -2.88
N SER A 94 35.33 2.79 -4.06
CA SER A 94 36.73 2.56 -4.38
C SER A 94 37.62 3.51 -3.58
N ALA A 95 38.19 2.99 -2.49
CA ALA A 95 39.30 3.64 -1.80
C ALA A 95 40.48 3.55 -2.75
N ARG A 96 40.75 4.67 -3.42
CA ARG A 96 41.87 4.88 -4.32
C ARG A 96 43.17 4.45 -3.63
N ARG A 97 43.93 3.61 -4.34
CA ARG A 97 45.34 3.33 -4.07
C ARG A 97 46.11 4.66 -4.13
N SER A 98 46.69 5.06 -3.01
CA SER A 98 47.67 6.14 -2.92
C SER A 98 48.85 5.66 -2.08
N ALA A 99 49.89 5.15 -2.72
CA ALA A 99 51.27 4.97 -2.22
C ALA A 99 52.07 4.27 -3.34
N ALA A 100 53.25 4.68 -3.80
CA ALA A 100 54.20 5.66 -3.29
C ALA A 100 55.02 6.22 -4.46
N CYS A 101 55.42 7.49 -4.32
CA CYS A 101 56.45 8.13 -5.12
C CYS A 101 57.81 7.69 -4.56
N GLY A 102 58.68 7.12 -5.38
CA GLY A 102 60.02 6.70 -4.99
C GLY A 102 61.04 7.07 -6.07
N ALA A 103 61.43 8.34 -6.11
CA ALA A 103 62.64 8.77 -6.81
C ALA A 103 63.80 8.69 -5.81
N GLN A 104 64.68 7.70 -5.97
CA GLN A 104 65.97 7.66 -5.28
C GLN A 104 67.06 8.03 -6.28
N GLY A 105 67.63 9.21 -6.10
CA GLY A 105 68.84 9.66 -6.78
C GLY A 105 69.74 10.38 -5.77
N LEU A 106 71.05 10.17 -5.95
CA LEU A 106 72.22 10.81 -5.32
C LEU A 106 72.84 10.11 -4.10
N ALA A 107 74.01 9.52 -4.36
CA ALA A 107 75.16 9.58 -3.46
C ALA A 107 76.45 9.68 -4.30
N VAL A 108 77.09 10.86 -4.28
CA VAL A 108 78.48 11.11 -4.67
C VAL A 108 79.16 11.71 -3.44
N ALA A 109 80.25 11.09 -2.98
CA ALA A 109 81.30 11.67 -2.13
C ALA A 109 82.51 10.73 -2.29
N ALA A 110 83.59 11.17 -2.97
CA ALA A 110 84.69 12.02 -2.48
C ALA A 110 85.84 11.14 -1.94
#